data_AF-D3H6H8-F1
#
_entry.id   AF-D3H6H8-F1
#
_cell.length_a   1.000
_cell.length_b   1.000
_cell.length_c   1.000
_cell.angle_alpha   90.00
_cell.angle_beta   90.00
_cell.angle_gamma   90.00
#
_symmetry.space_group_name_H-M   'P 1'
#
loop_
_entity.id
_entity.type
_entity.pdbx_description
1 polymer ?
#
loop_
_entity_poly.entity_id
_entity_poly.type
_entity_poly.pdbx_seq_one_letter_code
_entity_poly.pdbx_strand_id
1 'polypeptide(L)'
;MKLNDFLKPELLGNKFLAVKGYTEVLDRETNKPTAFRLNVSIQDDNTEFFLELIQVKVNTLTPTLTVQEMANNKTCPVILKDLNVGQYNGNLWFSCSDVLPVTK
;
A
#
# COMPACT_ATOMS: atom_id res chain seq x y z
N MET A 1 -19.77 -12.04 -7.37
CA MET A 1 -18.50 -11.35 -7.71
C MET A 1 -17.89 -12.03 -8.94
N LYS A 2 -17.49 -11.28 -9.97
CA LYS A 2 -16.70 -11.80 -11.11
C LYS A 2 -15.20 -11.59 -10.83
N LEU A 3 -14.31 -12.39 -11.44
CA LEU A 3 -12.85 -12.30 -11.19
C LEU A 3 -12.27 -10.88 -11.43
N ASN A 4 -12.79 -10.15 -12.41
CA ASN A 4 -12.35 -8.79 -12.69
C ASN A 4 -12.87 -7.75 -11.69
N ASP A 5 -13.87 -8.07 -10.86
CA ASP A 5 -14.34 -7.16 -9.82
C ASP A 5 -13.25 -6.95 -8.76
N PHE A 6 -12.36 -7.94 -8.52
CA PHE A 6 -11.21 -7.82 -7.61
C PHE A 6 -10.14 -6.81 -8.06
N LEU A 7 -10.24 -6.28 -9.27
CA LEU A 7 -9.32 -5.24 -9.78
C LEU A 7 -9.77 -3.82 -9.41
N LYS A 8 -10.95 -3.66 -8.81
CA LYS A 8 -11.51 -2.35 -8.44
C LYS A 8 -10.97 -1.93 -7.07
N PRO A 9 -10.09 -0.91 -6.99
CA PRO A 9 -9.53 -0.45 -5.72
C PRO A 9 -10.61 -0.02 -4.72
N GLU A 10 -11.76 0.44 -5.22
CA GLU A 10 -12.88 0.91 -4.40
C GLU A 10 -13.48 -0.19 -3.52
N LEU A 11 -13.33 -1.46 -3.92
CA LEU A 11 -13.80 -2.59 -3.12
C LEU A 11 -12.95 -2.80 -1.87
N LEU A 12 -11.73 -2.28 -1.81
CA LEU A 12 -10.87 -2.34 -0.63
C LEU A 12 -11.27 -1.29 0.43
N GLY A 13 -12.22 -0.42 0.12
CA GLY A 13 -12.62 0.69 1.00
C GLY A 13 -11.60 1.82 1.01
N ASN A 14 -11.66 2.66 2.04
CA ASN A 14 -10.78 3.84 2.17
C ASN A 14 -10.11 3.99 3.54
N LYS A 15 -10.33 3.05 4.45
CA LYS A 15 -9.68 3.01 5.77
C LYS A 15 -8.53 2.03 5.76
N PHE A 16 -7.31 2.56 5.80
CA PHE A 16 -6.08 1.78 5.75
C PHE A 16 -5.21 2.05 6.98
N LEU A 17 -4.54 1.01 7.45
CA LEU A 17 -3.56 1.10 8.52
C LEU A 17 -2.22 0.57 8.02
N ALA A 18 -1.23 1.45 7.87
CA ALA A 18 0.12 1.02 7.56
C ALA A 18 0.73 0.29 8.77
N VAL A 19 1.49 -0.77 8.49
CA VAL A 19 2.06 -1.67 9.50
C VAL A 19 3.55 -1.81 9.26
N LYS A 20 4.38 -1.45 10.25
CA LYS A 20 5.85 -1.39 10.17
C LYS A 20 6.40 -0.34 9.18
N GLY A 21 7.72 -0.21 9.13
CA GLY A 21 8.44 0.67 8.21
C GLY A 21 8.47 0.19 6.75
N TYR A 22 8.93 1.08 5.88
CA TYR A 22 9.14 0.78 4.45
C TYR A 22 10.33 -0.16 4.22
N THR A 23 10.25 -0.93 3.14
CA THR A 23 11.40 -1.64 2.58
C THR A 23 11.67 -1.19 1.15
N GLU A 24 12.94 -1.07 0.77
CA GLU A 24 13.30 -0.62 -0.57
C GLU A 24 13.00 -1.69 -1.64
N VAL A 25 12.52 -1.22 -2.78
CA VAL A 25 12.47 -2.00 -4.01
C VAL A 25 13.64 -1.57 -4.88
N LEU A 26 14.55 -2.50 -5.12
CA LEU A 26 15.74 -2.25 -5.93
C LEU A 26 15.46 -2.59 -7.39
N ASP A 27 15.99 -1.76 -8.28
CA ASP A 27 16.11 -2.09 -9.69
C ASP A 27 17.04 -3.30 -9.86
N ARG A 28 16.63 -4.25 -10.70
CA ARG A 28 17.35 -5.53 -10.83
C ARG A 28 18.73 -5.38 -11.47
N GLU A 29 18.90 -4.40 -12.36
CA GLU A 29 20.13 -4.22 -13.13
C GLU A 29 21.12 -3.31 -12.41
N THR A 30 20.62 -2.21 -11.86
CA THR A 30 21.43 -1.15 -11.25
C THR A 30 21.56 -1.26 -9.74
N ASN A 31 20.73 -2.10 -9.09
CA ASN A 31 20.64 -2.26 -7.63
C ASN A 31 20.32 -0.95 -6.89
N LYS A 32 19.78 0.06 -7.59
CA LYS A 32 19.37 1.34 -7.01
C LYS A 32 17.91 1.28 -6.54
N PRO A 33 17.54 1.96 -5.44
CA PRO A 33 16.15 2.07 -5.03
C PRO A 33 15.31 2.73 -6.13
N THR A 34 14.12 2.17 -6.39
CA THR A 34 13.16 2.70 -7.37
C THR A 34 11.78 2.95 -6.79
N ALA A 35 11.47 2.34 -5.65
CA ALA A 35 10.21 2.46 -4.94
C ALA A 35 10.37 1.94 -3.50
N PHE A 36 9.31 2.07 -2.71
CA PHE A 36 9.19 1.36 -1.44
C PHE A 36 8.10 0.30 -1.49
N ARG A 37 8.18 -0.67 -0.58
CA ARG A 37 7.09 -1.57 -0.20
C ARG A 37 6.64 -1.21 1.21
N LEU A 38 5.33 -1.21 1.39
CA LEU A 38 4.69 -0.97 2.68
C LEU A 38 3.62 -2.03 2.90
N ASN A 39 3.58 -2.61 4.10
CA ASN A 39 2.46 -3.47 4.48
C ASN A 39 1.32 -2.62 5.00
N VAL A 40 0.12 -2.90 4.52
CA VAL A 40 -1.08 -2.14 4.85
C VAL A 40 -2.19 -3.11 5.19
N SER A 41 -2.85 -2.88 6.32
CA SER A 41 -4.07 -3.58 6.70
C SER A 41 -5.29 -2.80 6.24
N ILE A 42 -6.24 -3.50 5.64
CA ILE A 42 -7.55 -2.96 5.29
C ILE A 42 -8.43 -2.98 6.54
N GLN A 43 -8.94 -1.80 6.93
CA GLN A 43 -9.67 -1.56 8.18
C GLN A 43 -11.04 -0.92 7.93
N ASP A 44 -11.60 -1.09 6.73
CA ASP A 44 -12.92 -0.56 6.40
C ASP A 44 -14.02 -1.58 6.70
N ASP A 45 -14.88 -1.28 7.67
CA ASP A 45 -15.96 -2.17 8.10
C ASP A 45 -17.03 -2.40 7.01
N ASN A 46 -17.02 -1.58 5.95
CA ASN A 46 -17.94 -1.69 4.83
C ASN A 46 -17.42 -2.60 3.71
N THR A 47 -16.23 -3.20 3.88
CA THR A 47 -15.69 -4.14 2.91
C THR A 47 -15.62 -5.57 3.44
N GLU A 48 -15.80 -6.54 2.54
CA GLU A 48 -15.60 -7.96 2.83
C GLU A 48 -14.09 -8.33 2.96
N PHE A 49 -13.18 -7.40 2.66
CA PHE A 49 -11.71 -7.58 2.75
C PHE A 49 -11.13 -7.19 4.12
N PHE A 50 -11.96 -7.03 5.14
CA PHE A 50 -11.54 -6.60 6.47
C PHE A 50 -10.51 -7.57 7.09
N LEU A 51 -9.38 -7.02 7.56
CA LEU A 51 -8.22 -7.71 8.16
C LEU A 51 -7.20 -8.35 7.20
N GLU A 52 -7.28 -8.12 5.89
CA GLU A 52 -6.21 -8.56 4.99
C GLU A 52 -4.99 -7.62 5.07
N LEU A 53 -3.79 -8.19 5.24
CA LEU A 53 -2.54 -7.46 5.16
C LEU A 53 -2.03 -7.54 3.72
N ILE A 54 -2.19 -6.46 2.97
CA ILE A 54 -1.69 -6.33 1.60
C ILE A 54 -0.32 -5.67 1.60
N GLN A 55 0.52 -6.06 0.64
CA GLN A 55 1.79 -5.38 0.40
C GLN A 55 1.62 -4.41 -0.78
N VAL A 56 1.81 -3.13 -0.50
CA VAL A 56 1.62 -2.03 -1.45
C VAL A 56 2.99 -1.53 -1.91
N LYS A 57 3.19 -1.48 -3.23
CA LYS A 57 4.33 -0.78 -3.84
C LYS A 57 4.04 0.72 -3.90
N VAL A 58 4.83 1.52 -3.21
CA VAL A 58 4.75 2.97 -3.20
C VAL A 58 5.70 3.51 -4.27
N ASN A 59 5.15 4.04 -5.36
CA ASN A 59 5.89 4.42 -6.56
C ASN A 59 6.58 5.79 -6.43
N THR A 60 7.24 6.04 -5.29
CA THR A 60 8.06 7.21 -5.03
C THR A 60 9.14 6.86 -4.00
N LEU A 61 10.27 7.57 -4.06
CA LEU A 61 11.33 7.49 -3.05
C LEU A 61 11.21 8.60 -1.98
N THR A 62 10.23 9.48 -2.13
CA THR A 62 9.94 10.58 -1.20
C THR A 62 8.45 10.58 -0.87
N PRO A 63 7.95 9.56 -0.13
CA PRO A 63 6.57 9.54 0.29
C PRO A 63 6.29 10.68 1.29
N THR A 64 5.07 11.21 1.28
CA THR A 64 4.65 12.28 2.20
C THR A 64 4.74 11.82 3.66
N LEU A 65 4.26 10.60 3.95
CA LEU A 65 4.55 9.92 5.22
C LEU A 65 5.93 9.28 5.12
N THR A 66 6.90 9.90 5.79
CA THR A 66 8.32 9.63 5.59
C THR A 66 8.76 8.30 6.17
N VAL A 67 9.92 7.83 5.72
CA VAL A 67 10.55 6.59 6.24
C VAL A 67 10.85 6.69 7.73
N GLN A 68 11.27 7.87 8.20
CA GLN A 68 11.57 8.11 9.61
C GLN A 68 10.32 8.05 10.49
N GLU A 69 9.21 8.66 10.05
CA GLU A 69 7.92 8.58 10.76
C GLU A 69 7.41 7.13 10.84
N MET A 70 7.62 6.35 9.78
CA MET A 70 7.20 4.96 9.72
C MET A 70 8.09 3.97 10.48
N ALA A 71 9.37 4.29 10.67
CA ALA A 71 10.27 3.46 11.47
C ALA A 71 9.88 3.45 12.96
N ASN A 72 9.29 4.55 13.45
CA ASN A 72 8.97 4.73 14.87
C ASN A 72 7.57 4.20 15.24
N ASN A 73 6.67 4.04 14.27
CA ASN A 73 5.28 3.66 14.51
C ASN A 73 5.05 2.18 14.22
N LYS A 74 4.48 1.45 15.19
CA LYS A 74 4.09 0.03 14.97
C LYS A 74 2.97 -0.08 13.93
N THR A 75 2.01 0.83 13.99
CA THR A 75 0.94 1.02 13.02
C THR A 75 0.53 2.48 12.95
N CYS A 76 0.07 2.97 11.79
CA CYS A 76 -0.52 4.30 11.67
C CYS A 76 -1.61 4.35 10.59
N PRO A 77 -2.69 5.14 10.77
CA PRO A 77 -3.71 5.31 9.74
C PRO A 77 -3.18 6.12 8.55
N VAL A 78 -3.43 5.62 7.34
CA VAL A 78 -2.90 6.22 6.10
C VAL A 78 -3.94 6.31 5.00
N ILE A 79 -3.69 7.19 4.04
CA ILE A 79 -4.39 7.26 2.77
C ILE A 79 -3.40 6.81 1.68
N LEU A 80 -3.79 5.83 0.88
CA LEU A 80 -3.02 5.36 -0.28
C LEU A 80 -3.46 6.16 -1.51
N LYS A 81 -2.65 7.14 -1.92
CA LYS A 81 -2.98 8.02 -3.04
C LYS A 81 -2.88 7.26 -4.36
N ASP A 82 -3.90 7.39 -5.22
CA ASP A 82 -3.96 6.73 -6.52
C ASP A 82 -3.77 5.20 -6.40
N LEU A 83 -4.47 4.59 -5.43
CA LEU A 83 -4.43 3.15 -5.20
C LEU A 83 -4.87 2.40 -6.46
N ASN A 84 -4.03 1.47 -6.89
CA ASN A 84 -4.24 0.64 -8.07
C ASN A 84 -4.08 -0.84 -7.72
N VAL A 85 -4.97 -1.66 -8.26
CA VAL A 85 -4.92 -3.12 -8.15
C VAL A 85 -4.69 -3.71 -9.53
N GLY A 86 -3.54 -4.36 -9.70
CA GLY A 86 -3.20 -5.14 -10.89
C GLY A 86 -3.30 -6.63 -10.63
N GLN A 87 -3.32 -7.42 -11.70
CA GLN A 87 -3.18 -8.87 -11.62
C GLN A 87 -2.12 -9.35 -12.60
N TYR A 88 -1.24 -10.22 -12.12
CA TYR A 88 -0.22 -10.87 -12.94
C TYR A 88 0.01 -12.30 -12.46
N ASN A 89 -0.06 -13.27 -13.39
CA ASN A 89 0.05 -14.70 -13.11
C ASN A 89 -0.86 -15.19 -11.97
N GLY A 90 -2.10 -14.69 -11.94
CA GLY A 90 -3.08 -15.05 -10.90
C GLY A 90 -2.89 -14.36 -9.56
N ASN A 91 -1.80 -13.62 -9.34
CA ASN A 91 -1.56 -12.86 -8.12
C ASN A 91 -2.01 -11.41 -8.27
N LEU A 92 -2.58 -10.86 -7.19
CA LEU A 92 -2.90 -9.43 -7.12
C LEU A 92 -1.67 -8.62 -6.72
N TRP A 93 -1.55 -7.43 -7.31
CA TRP A 93 -0.49 -6.48 -7.06
C TRP A 93 -1.10 -5.14 -6.68
N PHE A 94 -0.69 -4.60 -5.55
CA PHE A 94 -1.20 -3.34 -5.04
C PHE A 94 -0.12 -2.27 -5.19
N SER A 95 -0.49 -1.11 -5.69
CA SER A 95 0.41 0.03 -5.78
C SER A 95 -0.30 1.34 -5.52
N CYS A 96 0.46 2.34 -5.08
CA CYS A 96 -0.03 3.70 -4.92
C CYS A 96 1.07 4.68 -5.35
N SER A 97 0.70 5.93 -5.64
CA SER A 97 1.67 6.97 -5.99
C SER A 97 2.35 7.57 -4.76
N ASP A 98 1.66 7.58 -3.62
CA ASP A 98 2.10 8.20 -2.38
C ASP A 98 1.35 7.61 -1.16
N VAL A 99 1.87 7.85 0.04
CA VAL A 99 1.26 7.51 1.32
C VAL A 99 1.11 8.79 2.14
N LEU A 100 -0.13 9.14 2.48
CA LEU A 100 -0.45 10.34 3.26
C LEU A 100 -0.88 9.95 4.67
N PRO A 101 -0.50 10.70 5.72
CA PRO A 101 -1.07 10.50 7.05
C PRO A 101 -2.54 10.95 7.08
N VAL A 102 -3.40 10.23 7.81
CA VAL A 102 -4.80 10.66 8.06
C VAL A 102 -4.84 11.86 9.02
N THR A 103 -3.95 11.90 10.00
CA THR A 103 -3.76 13.00 10.94
C THR A 103 -2.29 13.40 10.95
N LYS A 104 -2.00 14.69 10.75
CA LYS A 104 -0.65 15.25 10.89
C LYS A 104 -0.32 15.55 12.35
#